data_AF-A0A9D7N466-F1
#
_entry.id   AF-A0A9D7N466-F1
#
_cell.length_a   1.000
_cell.length_b   1.000
_cell.length_c   1.000
_cell.angle_alpha   90.00
_cell.angle_beta   90.00
_cell.angle_gamma   90.00
#
_symmetry.space_group_name_H-M   'P 1'
#
loop_
_entity.id
_entity.type
_entity.pdbx_description
1 polymer ?
#
loop_
_entity_poly.entity_id
_entity_poly.type
_entity_poly.pdbx_seq_one_letter_code
_entity_poly.pdbx_strand_id
1 'polypeptide(L)'
;MGTVEGCSTLLLFFGAMPLKYLAGYPLAVTIVGALHGVLFVLLCALLVRGIARVPLAPPLAALGIAAAIVPFGPFLYDRKLRALLG
;
A
#
# COMPACT_ATOMS: atom_id res chain seq x y z
N MET A 1 -3.54 3.65 8.37
CA MET A 1 -2.61 3.92 7.25
C MET A 1 -2.69 2.83 6.19
N GLY A 2 -2.43 1.55 6.52
CA GLY A 2 -2.49 0.44 5.54
C GLY A 2 -3.79 0.34 4.73
N THR A 3 -4.95 0.60 5.35
CA THR A 3 -6.26 0.62 4.66
C THR A 3 -6.37 1.74 3.63
N VAL A 4 -5.85 2.93 3.94
CA VAL A 4 -5.92 4.11 3.04
C VAL A 4 -5.00 3.89 1.84
N GLU A 5 -3.80 3.40 2.09
CA GLU A 5 -2.86 2.96 1.06
C GLU A 5 -3.52 1.92 0.14
N GLY A 6 -4.03 0.82 0.70
CA GLY A 6 -4.70 -0.22 -0.08
C GLY A 6 -5.89 0.30 -0.90
N CYS A 7 -6.71 1.20 -0.35
CA CYS A 7 -7.77 1.85 -1.12
C CYS A 7 -7.22 2.69 -2.28
N SER A 8 -6.12 3.43 -2.07
CA SER A 8 -5.48 4.21 -3.13
C SER A 8 -4.85 3.33 -4.23
N THR A 9 -4.29 2.17 -3.87
CA THR A 9 -3.77 1.19 -4.83
C THR A 9 -4.89 0.60 -5.68
N LEU A 10 -6.03 0.27 -5.06
CA LEU A 10 -7.21 -0.20 -5.77
C LEU A 10 -7.77 0.87 -6.72
N LEU A 11 -7.84 2.13 -6.27
CA LEU A 11 -8.32 3.23 -7.11
C LEU A 11 -7.37 3.51 -8.29
N LEU A 12 -6.06 3.35 -8.09
CA LEU A 12 -5.06 3.47 -9.16
C LEU A 12 -5.21 2.35 -10.21
N PHE A 13 -5.27 1.10 -9.77
CA PHE A 13 -5.31 -0.07 -10.67
C PHE A 13 -6.67 -0.29 -11.32
N PHE A 14 -7.77 -0.13 -10.58
CA PHE A 14 -9.13 -0.43 -11.08
C PHE A 14 -9.91 0.81 -11.48
N GLY A 15 -9.43 2.02 -11.18
CA GLY A 15 -10.04 3.27 -11.62
C GLY A 15 -9.20 3.99 -12.67
N ALA A 16 -8.02 4.47 -12.25
CA ALA A 16 -7.20 5.34 -13.09
C ALA A 16 -6.63 4.62 -14.33
N MET A 17 -6.15 3.39 -14.19
CA MET A 17 -5.62 2.61 -15.33
C MET A 17 -6.69 2.29 -16.39
N PRO A 18 -7.89 1.79 -16.05
CA PRO A 18 -8.98 1.66 -17.01
C PRO A 18 -9.35 2.97 -17.67
N LEU A 19 -9.40 4.08 -16.92
CA LEU A 19 -9.71 5.38 -17.51
C LEU A 19 -8.65 5.84 -18.53
N LYS A 20 -7.36 5.55 -18.27
CA LYS A 20 -6.28 5.79 -19.23
C LYS A 20 -6.44 4.96 -20.51
N TYR A 21 -6.69 3.66 -20.39
CA TYR A 21 -6.72 2.76 -21.57
C TYR A 21 -8.04 2.77 -22.33
N LEU A 22 -9.18 2.92 -21.64
CA LEU A 22 -10.51 2.85 -22.23
C LEU A 22 -11.06 4.21 -22.66
N ALA A 23 -10.76 5.27 -21.88
CA ALA A 23 -11.27 6.61 -22.13
C ALA A 23 -10.19 7.59 -22.63
N GLY A 24 -8.93 7.16 -22.74
CA GLY A 24 -7.84 8.00 -23.24
C GLY A 24 -7.49 9.17 -22.32
N TYR A 25 -7.77 9.06 -21.00
CA TYR A 25 -7.52 10.09 -20.00
C TYR A 25 -6.28 9.78 -19.14
N PRO A 26 -5.05 10.05 -19.63
CA PRO A 26 -3.82 9.73 -18.90
C PRO A 26 -3.63 10.56 -17.63
N LEU A 27 -4.24 11.77 -17.56
CA LEU A 27 -4.11 12.68 -16.42
C LEU A 27 -4.59 12.05 -15.10
N ALA A 28 -5.59 11.18 -15.16
CA ALA A 28 -6.09 10.49 -13.97
C ALA A 28 -5.03 9.57 -13.34
N VAL A 29 -4.22 8.88 -14.16
CA VAL A 29 -3.10 8.06 -13.67
C VAL A 29 -2.02 8.93 -13.06
N THR A 30 -1.74 10.11 -13.64
CA THR A 30 -0.76 11.04 -13.08
C THR A 30 -1.16 11.52 -11.69
N ILE A 31 -2.41 11.97 -11.52
CA ILE A 31 -2.88 12.51 -10.23
C ILE A 31 -3.01 11.40 -9.19
N VAL A 32 -3.74 10.33 -9.51
CA VAL A 32 -3.96 9.21 -8.57
C VAL A 32 -2.66 8.49 -8.26
N GLY A 33 -1.80 8.32 -9.27
CA GLY A 33 -0.48 7.69 -9.11
C GLY A 33 0.44 8.50 -8.21
N ALA A 34 0.46 9.83 -8.34
CA ALA A 34 1.22 10.70 -7.45
C ALA A 34 0.71 10.63 -6.00
N LEU A 35 -0.61 10.66 -5.79
CA LEU A 35 -1.22 10.55 -4.47
C LEU A 35 -0.89 9.19 -3.82
N HIS A 36 -1.03 8.10 -4.57
CA HIS A 36 -0.65 6.77 -4.10
C HIS A 36 0.86 6.68 -3.81
N GLY A 37 1.71 7.23 -4.66
CA GLY A 37 3.16 7.23 -4.43
C GLY A 37 3.57 7.90 -3.11
N VAL A 38 2.93 9.03 -2.76
CA VAL A 38 3.15 9.71 -1.46
C VAL A 38 2.71 8.82 -0.30
N LEU A 39 1.53 8.20 -0.40
CA LEU A 39 1.00 7.30 0.61
C LEU A 39 1.89 6.05 0.80
N PHE A 40 2.43 5.50 -0.29
CA PHE A 40 3.32 4.35 -0.29
C PHE A 40 4.65 4.64 0.42
N VAL A 41 5.27 5.79 0.12
CA VAL A 41 6.50 6.22 0.81
C VAL A 41 6.25 6.42 2.30
N LEU A 42 5.11 7.04 2.66
CA LEU A 42 4.73 7.24 4.05
C LEU A 42 4.53 5.90 4.78
N LEU A 43 3.88 4.93 4.13
CA LEU A 43 3.71 3.59 4.68
C LEU A 43 5.05 2.89 4.90
N CYS A 44 5.96 2.96 3.93
CA CYS A 44 7.32 2.41 4.06
C CYS A 44 8.06 3.02 5.25
N ALA A 45 8.02 4.34 5.40
CA ALA A 45 8.66 5.04 6.51
C ALA A 45 8.06 4.62 7.88
N LEU A 46 6.74 4.49 7.97
CA LEU A 46 6.06 4.01 9.18
C LEU A 46 6.40 2.54 9.48
N LEU A 47 6.53 1.69 8.47
CA LEU A 47 6.91 0.28 8.63
C LEU A 47 8.33 0.16 9.19
N VAL A 48 9.30 0.89 8.62
CA VAL A 48 10.68 0.94 9.11
C VAL A 48 10.74 1.45 10.55
N ARG A 49 10.01 2.53 10.86
CA ARG A 49 9.90 3.05 12.23
C ARG A 49 9.26 2.03 13.18
N GLY A 50 8.25 1.29 12.73
CA GLY A 50 7.59 0.24 13.50
C GLY A 50 8.53 -0.90 13.84
N ILE A 51 9.30 -1.40 12.86
CA ILE A 51 10.32 -2.44 13.05
C ILE A 51 11.41 -1.99 14.03
N ALA A 52 11.79 -0.72 14.00
CA ALA A 52 12.78 -0.18 14.94
C ALA A 52 12.27 -0.08 16.40
N ARG A 53 10.94 -0.07 16.61
CA ARG A 53 10.32 0.04 17.94
C ARG A 53 9.79 -1.30 18.47
N VAL A 54 9.37 -2.19 17.58
CA VAL A 54 8.86 -3.52 17.89
C VAL A 54 9.75 -4.51 17.13
N PRO A 55 10.46 -5.42 17.81
CA PRO A 55 11.30 -6.42 17.16
C PRO A 55 10.43 -7.44 16.43
N LEU A 56 9.95 -7.06 15.25
CA LEU A 56 9.25 -7.94 14.33
C LEU A 56 10.27 -8.90 13.73
N ALA A 57 9.87 -10.16 13.58
CA ALA A 57 10.71 -11.13 12.88
C ALA A 57 11.05 -10.61 11.47
N PRO A 58 12.31 -10.71 11.00
CA PRO A 58 12.71 -10.30 9.66
C PRO A 58 11.78 -10.76 8.51
N PRO A 59 11.24 -12.00 8.49
CA PRO A 59 10.29 -12.40 7.46
C PRO A 59 8.96 -11.63 7.53
N LEU A 60 8.53 -11.20 8.72
CA LEU A 60 7.30 -10.42 8.88
C LEU A 60 7.47 -8.97 8.42
N ALA A 61 8.67 -8.40 8.61
CA ALA A 61 9.05 -7.11 8.06
C ALA A 61 9.10 -7.14 6.53
N ALA A 62 9.76 -8.14 5.95
CA ALA A 62 9.83 -8.34 4.50
C ALA A 62 8.44 -8.54 3.89
N LEU A 63 7.57 -9.32 4.56
CA LEU A 63 6.18 -9.50 4.15
C LEU A 63 5.41 -8.17 4.14
N GLY A 64 5.68 -7.26 5.07
CA GLY A 64 5.04 -5.94 5.11
C GLY A 64 5.37 -5.07 3.90
N ILE A 65 6.63 -5.09 3.44
CA ILE A 65 7.06 -4.38 2.24
C ILE A 65 6.47 -5.04 0.98
N ALA A 66 6.55 -6.38 0.88
CA ALA A 66 5.98 -7.10 -0.26
C ALA A 66 4.45 -6.89 -0.35
N ALA A 67 3.77 -6.88 0.80
CA ALA A 67 2.36 -6.59 0.90
C ALA A 67 2.02 -5.18 0.40
N ALA A 68 2.86 -4.18 0.62
CA ALA A 68 2.61 -2.81 0.15
C ALA A 68 2.61 -2.68 -1.39
N ILE A 69 3.24 -3.60 -2.12
CA ILE A 69 3.32 -3.57 -3.59
C ILE A 69 2.06 -4.19 -4.22
N VAL A 70 1.45 -5.17 -3.55
CA VAL A 70 0.29 -5.89 -4.07
C VAL A 70 -0.98 -5.11 -3.72
N PRO A 71 -1.93 -4.87 -4.65
CA PRO A 71 -3.10 -4.03 -4.39
C PRO A 71 -3.97 -4.46 -3.20
N PHE A 72 -3.98 -5.74 -2.86
CA PHE A 72 -4.69 -6.27 -1.69
C PHE A 72 -3.78 -6.61 -0.50
N GLY A 73 -2.46 -6.49 -0.67
CA GLY A 73 -1.49 -6.89 0.33
C GLY A 73 -1.55 -6.10 1.63
N PRO A 74 -1.75 -4.76 1.66
CA PRO A 74 -1.81 -4.01 2.92
C PRO A 74 -2.96 -4.48 3.83
N PHE A 75 -4.10 -4.87 3.24
CA PHE A 75 -5.25 -5.38 4.01
C PHE A 75 -4.98 -6.74 4.64
N LEU A 76 -4.32 -7.64 3.91
CA LEU A 76 -3.94 -8.96 4.41
C LEU A 76 -2.86 -8.86 5.49
N TYR A 77 -1.89 -7.97 5.30
CA TYR A 77 -0.84 -7.71 6.27
C TYR A 77 -1.38 -7.13 7.57
N ASP A 78 -2.28 -6.13 7.49
CA ASP A 78 -2.89 -5.52 8.67
C ASP A 78 -3.73 -6.53 9.48
N ARG A 79 -4.46 -7.43 8.79
CA ARG A 79 -5.15 -8.55 9.43
C ARG A 79 -4.19 -9.51 10.14
N LYS A 80 -3.10 -9.90 9.49
CA LYS A 80 -2.10 -10.82 10.05
C LYS A 80 -1.37 -10.21 11.24
N LEU A 81 -1.04 -8.92 11.17
CA LEU A 81 -0.38 -8.19 12.24
C LEU A 81 -1.31 -8.03 13.45
N ARG A 82 -2.59 -7.71 13.24
CA ARG A 82 -3.61 -7.64 14.31
C ARG A 82 -3.82 -8.98 15.01
N ALA A 83 -3.80 -10.09 14.27
CA ALA A 83 -3.91 -11.43 14.85
C ALA A 83 -2.66 -11.89 15.63
N LEU A 84 -1.50 -11.26 15.40
CA LEU A 84 -0.24 -11.57 16.09
C LEU A 84 0.00 -10.68 17.33
N LEU A 85 -0.60 -9.49 17.36
CA LEU A 85 -0.41 -8.50 18.42
C LEU A 85 -1.64 -8.31 19.33
N GLY A 86 -2.76 -8.97 19.02
CA GLY A 86 -3.97 -9.03 19.83
C GLY A 86 -4.14 -10.40 20.45
#